data_AF-A0A7C5FI02-F1
#
_entry.id   AF-A0A7C5FI02-F1
#
_cell.length_a   1.000
_cell.length_b   1.000
_cell.length_c   1.000
_cell.angle_alpha   90.00
_cell.angle_beta   90.00
_cell.angle_gamma   90.00
#
_symmetry.space_group_name_H-M   'P 1'
#
loop_
_entity.id
_entity.type
_entity.pdbx_description
1 polymer ?
#
loop_
_entity_poly.entity_id
_entity_poly.type
_entity_poly.pdbx_seq_one_letter_code
_entity_poly.pdbx_strand_id
1 'polypeptide(L)'
;MTQLIYAAYGSNLFKERFMVYINGGEYRGETYKGCRDKTEPEEFGWMYVPYRLYFAKKSSRWGNGGVAFLSCKKEFDSKYHTIVRLWKISEEQFEDIHKQEGKSRYNTILFLGKKWIGNKNINRMLDG
;
A
#
# COMPACT_ATOMS: atom_id res chain seq x y z
N MET A 1 17.07 3.56 11.80
CA MET A 1 16.06 3.72 10.72
C MET A 1 14.68 3.71 11.34
N THR A 2 13.82 4.65 10.94
CA THR A 2 12.42 4.70 11.35
C THR A 2 11.63 3.69 10.52
N GLN A 3 10.77 2.90 11.17
CA GLN A 3 9.91 1.92 10.52
C GLN A 3 8.48 2.46 10.49
N LEU A 4 7.73 2.05 9.47
CA LEU A 4 6.30 2.32 9.33
C LEU A 4 5.56 1.04 8.89
N ILE A 5 4.25 1.04 9.10
CA ILE A 5 3.35 -0.01 8.60
C ILE A 5 2.61 0.55 7.39
N TYR A 6 2.87 -0.01 6.22
CA TYR A 6 2.17 0.27 4.99
C TYR A 6 0.96 -0.66 4.87
N ALA A 7 -0.22 -0.07 4.72
CA ALA A 7 -1.47 -0.77 4.48
C ALA A 7 -1.73 -0.83 2.97
N ALA A 8 -1.79 -2.04 2.42
CA ALA A 8 -2.15 -2.31 1.03
C ALA A 8 -3.62 -2.76 0.95
N TYR A 9 -4.39 -2.22 0.01
CA TYR A 9 -5.77 -2.62 -0.27
C TYR A 9 -6.01 -3.03 -1.72
N GLY A 10 -5.07 -2.72 -2.60
CA GLY A 10 -5.12 -3.02 -4.02
C GLY A 10 -4.25 -4.21 -4.38
N SER A 11 -3.56 -4.12 -5.49
CA SER A 11 -2.74 -5.22 -5.99
C SER A 11 -1.51 -5.57 -5.14
N ASN A 12 -1.06 -4.64 -4.28
CA ASN A 12 0.04 -4.89 -3.33
C ASN A 12 -0.38 -5.81 -2.16
N LEU A 13 -1.63 -6.27 -2.17
CA LEU A 13 -2.07 -7.42 -1.38
C LEU A 13 -1.30 -8.70 -1.74
N PHE A 14 -0.86 -8.85 -2.99
CA PHE A 14 -0.10 -10.01 -3.47
C PHE A 14 1.40 -9.80 -3.19
N LYS A 15 2.02 -10.72 -2.46
CA LYS A 15 3.39 -10.56 -1.94
C LYS A 15 4.39 -10.47 -3.08
N GLU A 16 4.27 -11.35 -4.06
CA GLU A 16 5.15 -11.47 -5.22
C GLU A 16 5.16 -10.18 -6.02
N ARG A 17 3.99 -9.55 -6.19
CA ARG A 17 3.91 -8.22 -6.79
C ARG A 17 4.53 -7.15 -5.91
N PHE A 18 4.26 -7.18 -4.60
CA PHE A 18 4.83 -6.20 -3.68
C PHE A 18 6.36 -6.25 -3.66
N MET A 19 6.94 -7.45 -3.71
CA MET A 19 8.39 -7.66 -3.77
C MET A 19 9.04 -7.10 -5.05
N VAL A 20 8.30 -6.92 -6.15
CA VAL A 20 8.82 -6.25 -7.35
C VAL A 20 9.14 -4.78 -7.07
N TYR A 21 8.33 -4.10 -6.24
CA TYR A 21 8.62 -2.72 -5.83
C TYR A 21 9.87 -2.63 -4.94
N ILE A 22 10.15 -3.68 -4.17
CA ILE A 22 11.32 -3.76 -3.27
C ILE A 22 12.58 -4.10 -4.06
N ASN A 23 12.57 -5.21 -4.79
CA ASN A 23 13.76 -5.75 -5.44
C ASN A 23 14.07 -5.10 -6.78
N GLY A 24 13.05 -4.55 -7.45
CA GLY A 24 13.07 -4.19 -8.86
C GLY A 24 12.85 -5.43 -9.74
N GLY A 25 12.83 -5.22 -11.06
CA GLY A 25 12.65 -6.28 -12.05
C GLY A 25 11.54 -5.98 -13.04
N GLU A 26 10.97 -7.03 -13.63
CA GLU A 26 9.87 -6.92 -14.59
C GLU A 26 8.61 -7.58 -14.04
N TYR A 27 7.48 -6.89 -14.18
CA TYR A 27 6.18 -7.47 -13.85
C TYR A 27 5.13 -7.02 -14.85
N ARG A 28 4.53 -7.99 -15.56
CA ARG A 28 3.52 -7.75 -16.60
C ARG A 28 3.97 -6.76 -17.68
N GLY A 29 5.23 -6.86 -18.12
CA GLY A 29 5.80 -6.03 -19.19
C GLY A 29 6.20 -4.61 -18.75
N GLU A 30 6.18 -4.31 -17.46
CA GLU A 30 6.64 -3.04 -16.91
C GLU A 30 7.92 -3.26 -16.09
N THR A 31 8.89 -2.36 -16.24
CA THR A 31 10.16 -2.40 -15.51
C THR A 31 10.08 -1.54 -14.24
N TYR A 32 10.52 -2.10 -13.13
CA TYR A 32 10.56 -1.46 -11.82
C TYR A 32 12.00 -1.31 -11.36
N LYS A 33 12.33 -0.12 -10.84
CA LYS A 33 13.68 0.19 -10.35
C LYS A 33 14.01 -0.57 -9.06
N GLY A 34 13.00 -0.82 -8.23
CA GLY A 34 13.19 -1.31 -6.87
C GLY A 34 13.51 -0.18 -5.88
N CYS A 35 13.51 -0.54 -4.61
CA CYS A 35 13.92 0.32 -3.51
C CYS A 35 15.45 0.35 -3.38
N ARG A 36 15.96 1.43 -2.77
CA ARG A 36 17.35 1.53 -2.30
C ARG A 36 17.64 0.47 -1.23
N ASP A 37 16.78 0.39 -0.22
CA ASP A 37 16.74 -0.68 0.77
C ASP A 37 15.90 -1.87 0.27
N LYS A 38 16.58 -2.97 -0.04
CA LYS A 38 15.96 -4.21 -0.53
C LYS A 38 15.66 -5.24 0.57
N THR A 39 15.76 -4.85 1.84
CA THR A 39 15.44 -5.74 2.96
C THR A 39 14.01 -6.24 2.82
N GLU A 40 13.79 -7.55 3.00
CA GLU A 40 12.46 -8.13 2.85
C GLU A 40 11.46 -7.50 3.84
N PRO A 41 10.32 -6.96 3.36
CA PRO A 41 9.26 -6.45 4.22
C PRO A 41 8.71 -7.54 5.14
N GLU A 42 8.50 -7.20 6.40
CA GLU A 42 7.86 -8.09 7.36
C GLU A 42 6.34 -8.06 7.17
N GLU A 43 5.72 -9.24 6.97
CA GLU A 43 4.27 -9.36 6.96
C GLU A 43 3.71 -9.10 8.37
N PHE A 44 2.81 -8.14 8.46
CA PHE A 44 2.28 -7.66 9.73
C PHE A 44 0.77 -7.94 9.91
N GLY A 45 0.25 -8.86 9.10
CA GLY A 45 -1.12 -9.34 9.14
C GLY A 45 -2.12 -8.47 8.39
N TRP A 46 -3.36 -8.47 8.87
CA TRP A 46 -4.50 -7.86 8.21
C TRP A 46 -5.32 -7.02 9.18
N MET A 47 -6.01 -5.99 8.69
CA MET A 47 -6.98 -5.25 9.50
C MET A 47 -8.13 -4.69 8.66
N TYR A 48 -9.26 -4.43 9.32
CA TYR A 48 -10.35 -3.65 8.74
C TYR A 48 -10.07 -2.15 8.89
N VAL A 49 -10.34 -1.39 7.84
CA VAL A 49 -10.34 0.08 7.86
C VAL A 49 -11.73 0.62 7.56
N PRO A 50 -12.17 1.71 8.20
CA PRO A 50 -13.53 2.23 8.08
C PRO A 50 -13.72 3.05 6.80
N TYR A 51 -13.36 2.48 5.66
CA TYR A 51 -13.45 3.09 4.33
C TYR A 51 -13.94 2.03 3.34
N ARG A 52 -14.77 2.44 2.39
CA ARG A 52 -15.25 1.55 1.32
C ARG A 52 -14.22 1.41 0.20
N LEU A 53 -14.01 0.19 -0.27
CA LEU A 53 -13.30 -0.11 -1.51
C LEU A 53 -14.25 -0.01 -2.70
N TYR A 54 -13.80 0.60 -3.78
CA TYR A 54 -14.53 0.62 -5.05
C TYR A 54 -13.56 0.57 -6.23
N PHE A 55 -14.07 0.15 -7.39
CA PHE A 55 -13.29 0.11 -8.64
C PHE A 55 -13.75 1.21 -9.58
N ALA A 56 -12.81 2.03 -10.05
CA ALA A 56 -13.11 3.16 -10.92
C ALA A 56 -11.97 3.44 -11.92
N LYS A 57 -12.20 4.42 -12.80
CA LYS A 57 -11.28 4.83 -13.89
C LYS A 57 -11.01 3.69 -14.88
N LYS A 58 -10.14 3.94 -15.85
CA LYS A 58 -9.63 2.93 -16.78
C LYS A 58 -8.10 2.94 -16.72
N SER A 59 -7.49 1.78 -16.53
CA SER A 59 -6.05 1.65 -16.52
C SER A 59 -5.59 0.72 -17.62
N SER A 60 -4.72 1.21 -18.50
CA SER A 60 -4.05 0.39 -19.53
C SER A 60 -3.36 -0.84 -18.93
N ARG A 61 -2.71 -0.68 -17.77
CA ARG A 61 -2.08 -1.78 -16.99
C ARG A 61 -3.04 -2.87 -16.52
N TRP A 62 -4.35 -2.62 -16.56
CA TRP A 62 -5.40 -3.55 -16.14
C TRP A 62 -6.39 -3.83 -17.29
N GLY A 63 -5.89 -3.86 -18.53
CA GLY A 63 -6.73 -4.16 -19.71
C GLY A 63 -7.84 -3.14 -19.92
N ASN A 64 -7.58 -1.85 -19.61
CA ASN A 64 -8.57 -0.76 -19.60
C ASN A 64 -9.72 -0.93 -18.59
N GLY A 65 -9.59 -1.84 -17.63
CA GLY A 65 -10.50 -2.02 -16.50
C GLY A 65 -10.29 -1.02 -15.36
N GLY A 66 -11.18 -1.10 -14.37
CA GLY A 66 -11.15 -0.28 -13.16
C GLY A 66 -10.02 -0.66 -12.20
N VAL A 67 -9.50 0.33 -11.48
CA VAL A 67 -8.49 0.16 -10.42
C VAL A 67 -9.16 0.34 -9.06
N ALA A 68 -8.66 -0.36 -8.05
CA ALA A 68 -9.09 -0.23 -6.67
C ALA A 68 -8.77 1.16 -6.10
N PHE A 69 -9.76 1.79 -5.49
CA PHE A 69 -9.66 3.03 -4.72
C PHE A 69 -10.36 2.85 -3.37
N LEU A 70 -9.88 3.56 -2.36
CA LEU A 70 -10.58 3.72 -1.09
C LEU A 70 -11.35 5.04 -1.07
N SER A 71 -12.55 5.01 -0.50
CA SER A 71 -13.33 6.22 -0.22
C SER A 71 -12.60 7.08 0.81
N CYS A 72 -12.52 8.39 0.60
CA CYS A 72 -12.03 9.33 1.62
C CYS A 72 -13.05 9.58 2.74
N LYS A 73 -14.32 9.17 2.55
CA LYS A 73 -15.37 9.27 3.58
C LYS A 73 -15.34 8.04 4.48
N LYS A 74 -15.35 8.26 5.80
CA LYS A 74 -15.49 7.21 6.79
C LYS A 74 -16.82 6.49 6.61
N GLU A 75 -16.77 5.17 6.72
CA GLU A 75 -17.91 4.29 6.69
C GLU A 75 -18.26 3.83 8.12
N PHE A 76 -19.51 4.09 8.53
CA PHE A 76 -19.98 3.80 9.89
C PHE A 76 -20.49 2.37 10.03
N ASP A 77 -20.99 1.78 8.95
CA ASP A 77 -21.43 0.39 8.92
C ASP A 77 -20.23 -0.53 8.67
N SER A 78 -19.86 -1.29 9.71
CA SER A 78 -18.69 -2.17 9.70
C SER A 78 -18.74 -3.24 8.61
N LYS A 79 -19.93 -3.58 8.08
CA LYS A 79 -20.08 -4.55 6.99
C LYS A 79 -19.47 -4.07 5.67
N TYR A 80 -19.23 -2.77 5.53
CA TYR A 80 -18.64 -2.15 4.34
C TYR A 80 -17.18 -1.71 4.56
N HIS A 81 -16.57 -2.09 5.69
CA HIS A 81 -15.16 -1.81 5.96
C HIS A 81 -14.27 -2.64 5.03
N THR A 82 -13.16 -2.04 4.60
CA THR A 82 -12.22 -2.71 3.71
C THR A 82 -11.16 -3.45 4.51
N ILE A 83 -10.81 -4.65 4.07
CA ILE A 83 -9.65 -5.38 4.59
C ILE A 83 -8.39 -4.89 3.88
N VAL A 84 -7.35 -4.60 4.67
CA VAL A 84 -6.02 -4.24 4.18
C VAL A 84 -4.98 -5.23 4.68
N ARG A 85 -3.95 -5.49 3.87
CA ARG A 85 -2.74 -6.21 4.29
C ARG A 85 -1.72 -5.21 4.82
N LEU A 86 -1.04 -5.56 5.90
CA LEU A 86 -0.06 -4.71 6.56
C LEU A 86 1.35 -5.22 6.28
N TRP A 87 2.20 -4.33 5.77
CA TRP A 87 3.63 -4.56 5.54
C TRP A 87 4.43 -3.62 6.42
N LYS A 88 5.36 -4.15 7.21
CA LYS A 88 6.29 -3.32 7.97
C LYS A 88 7.54 -3.09 7.11
N ILE A 89 7.78 -1.82 6.81
CA ILE A 89 8.82 -1.35 5.89
C ILE A 89 9.59 -0.16 6.50
N SER A 90 10.74 0.17 5.92
CA SER A 90 11.45 1.41 6.26
C SER A 90 10.78 2.63 5.61
N GLU A 91 10.98 3.82 6.18
CA GLU A 91 10.56 5.09 5.54
C GLU A 91 11.17 5.24 4.13
N GLU A 92 12.41 4.81 3.95
CA GLU A 92 13.08 4.84 2.65
C GLU A 92 12.37 3.95 1.62
N GLN A 93 12.01 2.72 2.01
CA GLN A 93 11.22 1.83 1.17
C GLN A 93 9.88 2.45 0.79
N PHE A 94 9.19 3.09 1.74
CA PHE A 94 7.92 3.75 1.48
C PHE A 94 8.04 4.88 0.45
N GLU A 95 9.05 5.75 0.58
CA GLU A 95 9.31 6.79 -0.41
C GLU A 95 9.56 6.23 -1.81
N ASP A 96 10.34 5.15 -1.90
CA ASP A 96 10.69 4.53 -3.17
C ASP A 96 9.52 3.79 -3.81
N ILE A 97 8.68 3.13 -3.00
CA ILE A 97 7.41 2.53 -3.46
C ILE A 97 6.50 3.64 -4.01
N HIS A 98 6.27 4.71 -3.23
CA HIS A 98 5.38 5.81 -3.61
C HIS A 98 5.83 6.51 -4.91
N LYS A 99 7.14 6.73 -5.09
CA LYS A 99 7.70 7.27 -6.35
C LYS A 99 7.41 6.36 -7.55
N GLN A 100 7.46 5.03 -7.36
CA GLN A 100 7.21 4.04 -8.42
C GLN A 100 5.73 3.86 -8.75
N GLU A 101 4.80 4.04 -7.80
CA GLU A 101 3.36 3.97 -8.07
C GLU A 101 2.86 5.11 -8.97
N GLY A 102 3.58 6.25 -8.95
CA GLY A 102 3.41 7.37 -9.87
C GLY A 102 2.57 8.51 -9.30
N LYS A 103 3.02 9.75 -9.52
CA LYS A 103 2.51 11.03 -8.93
C LYS A 103 1.04 11.41 -9.25
N SER A 104 0.29 10.60 -9.99
CA SER A 104 -1.01 11.01 -10.56
C SER A 104 -2.21 10.21 -10.05
N ARG A 105 -2.01 9.11 -9.31
CA ARG A 105 -3.08 8.16 -8.99
C ARG A 105 -3.42 8.06 -7.50
N TYR A 106 -2.45 8.29 -6.62
CA TYR A 106 -2.61 8.29 -5.18
C TYR A 106 -1.90 9.54 -4.64
N ASN A 107 -2.68 10.52 -4.18
CA ASN A 107 -2.17 11.83 -3.76
C ASN A 107 -2.40 12.05 -2.26
N THR A 108 -3.01 11.10 -1.56
CA THR A 108 -3.36 11.24 -0.15
C THR A 108 -2.79 10.08 0.64
N ILE A 109 -1.75 10.37 1.43
CA ILE A 109 -1.30 9.44 2.46
C ILE A 109 -2.28 9.55 3.64
N LEU A 110 -3.06 8.50 3.86
CA LEU A 110 -3.99 8.44 4.98
C LEU A 110 -3.29 7.86 6.21
N PHE A 111 -3.27 8.63 7.30
CA PHE A 111 -2.77 8.17 8.58
C PHE A 111 -3.83 7.34 9.31
N LEU A 112 -3.57 6.04 9.47
CA LEU A 112 -4.48 5.09 10.13
C LEU A 112 -4.24 4.97 11.65
N GLY A 113 -3.42 5.85 12.21
CA GLY A 113 -3.04 5.84 13.62
C GLY A 113 -1.69 5.18 13.90
N LYS A 114 -1.33 5.11 15.19
CA LYS A 114 -0.09 4.48 15.67
C LYS A 114 -0.35 3.04 16.11
N LYS A 115 0.66 2.19 16.04
CA LYS A 115 0.68 0.89 16.73
C LYS A 115 1.99 0.78 17.50
N TRP A 116 1.88 0.34 18.74
CA TRP A 116 3.03 0.05 19.59
C TRP A 116 3.60 -1.31 19.20
N ILE A 117 4.89 -1.35 18.88
CA ILE A 117 5.62 -2.58 18.57
C ILE A 117 6.91 -2.55 19.38
N GLY A 118 7.00 -3.41 20.40
CA GLY A 118 8.03 -3.31 21.42
C GLY A 118 8.00 -1.93 22.09
N ASN A 119 9.14 -1.23 22.09
CA ASN A 119 9.28 0.10 22.70
C ASN A 119 9.15 1.27 21.70
N LYS A 120 8.59 1.04 20.50
CA LYS A 120 8.48 2.06 19.44
C LYS A 120 7.05 2.27 18.97
N ASN A 121 6.73 3.54 18.69
CA ASN A 121 5.51 3.96 18.01
C ASN A 121 5.74 3.90 16.50
N ILE A 122 4.93 3.10 15.81
CA ILE A 122 5.04 2.91 14.37
C ILE A 122 3.78 3.46 13.70
N ASN A 123 3.96 4.37 12.73
CA ASN A 123 2.88 5.00 11.98
C ASN A 123 2.26 3.99 11.00
N ARG A 124 0.93 3.96 10.91
CA ARG A 124 0.22 3.23 9.85
C ARG A 124 -0.16 4.19 8.74
N MET A 125 0.27 3.89 7.53
CA MET A 125 0.04 4.70 6.33
C MET A 125 -0.62 3.88 5.24
N LEU A 126 -1.49 4.53 4.47
CA LEU A 126 -2.26 3.95 3.39
C LEU A 126 -2.14 4.91 2.20
N ASP A 127 -1.77 4.40 1.04
CA ASP A 127 -1.65 5.23 -0.17
C ASP A 127 -3.00 5.31 -0.87
N GLY A 128 -3.64 6.49 -0.88
CA GLY A 128 -5.02 6.72 -1.34
C GLY A 128 -5.18 7.73 -2.46
#